data_AF-A0A7C8EKT0-F1
#
_entry.id   AF-A0A7C8EKT0-F1
#
_cell.length_a   1.000
_cell.length_b   1.000
_cell.length_c   1.000
_cell.angle_alpha   90.00
_cell.angle_beta   90.00
_cell.angle_gamma   90.00
#
_symmetry.space_group_name_H-M   'P 1'
#
loop_
_entity.id
_entity.type
_entity.pdbx_description
1 polymer ?
#
loop_
_entity_poly.entity_id
_entity_poly.type
_entity_poly.pdbx_seq_one_letter_code
_entity_poly.pdbx_strand_id
1 'polypeptide(L)'
;MKSCKMITASVTIALLLAASSNCVDDRQVKKEGQGTGPVLIEFEIHQDMGLIRQSLFGEPPQFAIWLEDAASHRLQTVFVTYRSGYGEWVGKVKCPAALPRWFEVFKSETGSKELPDFDSPASDAVTGATPVVEEFKTTVEFPFGGKWICWIEMNLSGDFNEAYRAHDIERRKVDVYFSGQPALVYRGRVTALPGEKVRPELYGESVLGSDGGVKIQPVSEGVTTAKDIFKTIEIRVDER
;
A
#
# COMPACT_ATOMS: atom_id res chain seq x y z
N MET A 1 96.19 29.43 -29.20
CA MET A 1 96.51 28.72 -30.45
C MET A 1 95.26 28.65 -31.31
N LYS A 2 95.47 28.77 -32.63
CA LYS A 2 94.51 29.05 -33.72
C LYS A 2 93.43 27.98 -33.94
N SER A 3 92.46 28.38 -34.80
CA SER A 3 91.55 27.60 -35.66
C SER A 3 90.15 27.37 -35.09
N CYS A 4 89.04 27.47 -35.84
CA CYS A 4 88.77 27.88 -37.23
C CYS A 4 87.26 28.13 -37.35
N LYS A 5 86.84 29.02 -38.25
CA LYS A 5 85.44 29.34 -38.57
C LYS A 5 84.69 28.15 -39.19
N MET A 6 83.38 28.09 -38.95
CA MET A 6 82.42 27.89 -40.04
C MET A 6 81.11 28.64 -39.76
N ILE A 7 80.69 29.40 -40.76
CA ILE A 7 79.46 30.21 -40.82
C ILE A 7 78.43 29.35 -41.55
N THR A 8 77.20 29.28 -41.04
CA THR A 8 76.03 29.17 -41.92
C THR A 8 74.84 29.89 -41.27
N ALA A 9 74.34 30.90 -41.97
CA ALA A 9 73.11 31.61 -41.65
C ALA A 9 71.90 30.79 -42.11
N SER A 10 70.76 30.88 -41.41
CA SER A 10 69.44 30.96 -42.05
C SER A 10 68.30 31.26 -41.07
N VAL A 11 67.62 32.36 -41.40
CA VAL A 11 66.16 32.56 -41.45
C VAL A 11 65.36 32.56 -40.13
N THR A 12 64.98 33.78 -39.78
CA THR A 12 63.88 34.23 -38.91
C THR A 12 62.54 33.63 -39.31
N ILE A 13 61.70 33.25 -38.34
CA ILE A 13 60.24 33.49 -38.33
C ILE A 13 59.81 33.58 -36.86
N ALA A 14 59.37 34.77 -36.44
CA ALA A 14 58.62 34.97 -35.21
C ALA A 14 57.16 34.63 -35.50
N LEU A 15 56.59 33.67 -34.78
CA LEU A 15 55.15 33.41 -34.79
C LEU A 15 54.59 33.79 -33.42
N LEU A 16 53.90 34.93 -33.35
CA LEU A 16 52.93 35.21 -32.29
C LEU A 16 51.79 34.21 -32.44
N LEU A 17 51.48 33.46 -31.38
CA LEU A 17 50.19 32.78 -31.25
C LEU A 17 49.53 33.27 -29.97
N ALA A 18 48.36 33.88 -30.18
CA ALA A 18 47.47 34.46 -29.20
C ALA A 18 46.93 33.40 -28.24
N ALA A 19 46.82 33.76 -26.96
CA ALA A 19 46.03 33.01 -26.00
C ALA A 19 44.54 33.17 -26.34
N SER A 20 43.93 32.13 -26.91
CA SER A 20 42.48 32.03 -27.04
C SER A 20 41.90 31.47 -25.75
N SER A 21 41.11 32.29 -25.06
CA SER A 21 40.21 31.88 -23.99
C SER A 21 39.17 30.90 -24.55
N ASN A 22 39.27 29.62 -24.21
CA ASN A 22 38.16 28.69 -24.41
C ASN A 22 37.14 28.92 -23.30
N CYS A 23 36.13 29.74 -23.59
CA CYS A 23 34.83 29.61 -22.94
C CYS A 23 34.30 28.22 -23.30
N VAL A 24 34.27 27.30 -22.33
CA VAL A 24 33.56 26.04 -22.47
C VAL A 24 32.07 26.38 -22.46
N ASP A 25 31.48 26.13 -23.62
CA ASP A 25 30.05 26.20 -23.91
C ASP A 25 29.29 25.22 -23.01
N ASP A 26 28.53 25.79 -22.08
CA ASP A 26 27.71 25.12 -21.07
C ASP A 26 26.46 24.52 -21.74
N ARG A 27 26.67 23.53 -22.60
CA ARG A 27 25.60 22.81 -23.30
C ARG A 27 25.00 21.74 -22.39
N GLN A 28 23.96 22.16 -21.69
CA GLN A 28 22.77 21.39 -21.29
C GLN A 28 23.03 19.95 -20.82
N VAL A 29 23.38 19.82 -19.54
CA VAL A 29 22.89 18.69 -18.76
C VAL A 29 21.37 18.78 -18.78
N LYS A 30 20.70 17.86 -19.50
CA LYS A 30 19.27 17.63 -19.33
C LYS A 30 19.02 17.38 -17.83
N LYS A 31 18.40 18.35 -17.14
CA LYS A 31 17.67 18.05 -15.92
C LYS A 31 16.51 17.15 -16.35
N GLU A 32 16.65 15.84 -16.17
CA GLU A 32 15.48 14.99 -15.96
C GLU A 32 14.65 15.67 -14.88
N GLY A 33 13.39 15.97 -15.21
CA GLY A 33 12.50 16.72 -14.35
C GLY A 33 12.41 16.03 -12.99
N GLN A 34 12.99 16.66 -11.98
CA GLN A 34 12.63 16.35 -10.60
C GLN A 34 11.15 16.71 -10.48
N GLY A 35 10.26 15.70 -10.47
CA GLY A 35 8.86 15.92 -10.17
C GLY A 35 8.77 16.61 -8.81
N THR A 36 8.22 17.82 -8.77
CA THR A 36 8.01 18.56 -7.51
C THR A 36 6.56 18.52 -7.06
N GLY A 37 5.65 18.01 -7.90
CA GLY A 37 4.22 17.89 -7.62
C GLY A 37 3.85 16.57 -6.93
N PRO A 38 2.67 16.48 -6.30
CA PRO A 38 2.17 15.20 -5.80
C PRO A 38 1.92 14.22 -6.96
N VAL A 39 2.03 12.93 -6.66
CA VAL A 39 1.70 11.81 -7.55
C VAL A 39 0.43 11.11 -7.05
N LEU A 40 -0.21 10.36 -7.93
CA LEU A 40 -1.36 9.53 -7.58
C LEU A 40 -0.89 8.10 -7.33
N ILE A 41 -1.25 7.53 -6.18
CA ILE A 41 -1.13 6.09 -5.93
C ILE A 41 -2.51 5.48 -6.15
N GLU A 42 -2.66 4.70 -7.21
CA GLU A 42 -3.88 3.95 -7.55
C GLU A 42 -3.76 2.51 -7.05
N PHE A 43 -4.80 2.03 -6.39
CA PHE A 43 -5.00 0.64 -6.01
C PHE A 43 -6.12 0.07 -6.88
N GLU A 44 -5.78 -0.88 -7.74
CA GLU A 44 -6.72 -1.64 -8.58
C GLU A 44 -6.90 -3.04 -7.98
N ILE A 45 -8.13 -3.39 -7.61
CA ILE A 45 -8.45 -4.67 -6.96
C ILE A 45 -9.51 -5.40 -7.79
N HIS A 46 -9.24 -6.66 -8.06
CA HIS A 46 -10.17 -7.59 -8.71
C HIS A 46 -10.61 -8.63 -7.69
N GLN A 47 -11.91 -8.79 -7.47
CA GLN A 47 -12.47 -9.70 -6.49
C GLN A 47 -13.27 -10.86 -7.13
N ASP A 48 -13.20 -12.05 -6.53
CA ASP A 48 -13.94 -13.22 -7.01
C ASP A 48 -15.40 -13.18 -6.54
N MET A 49 -16.27 -12.64 -7.40
CA MET A 49 -17.71 -12.58 -7.15
C MET A 49 -18.37 -13.96 -7.00
N GLY A 50 -17.76 -15.00 -7.57
CA GLY A 50 -18.25 -16.38 -7.46
C GLY A 50 -17.99 -16.96 -6.07
N LEU A 51 -16.79 -16.74 -5.52
CA LEU A 51 -16.45 -17.13 -4.14
C LEU A 51 -17.20 -16.30 -3.11
N ILE A 52 -17.35 -14.98 -3.35
CA ILE A 52 -18.13 -14.10 -2.47
C ILE A 52 -19.55 -14.64 -2.26
N ARG A 53 -20.22 -15.05 -3.35
CA ARG A 53 -21.59 -15.62 -3.30
C ARG A 53 -21.68 -16.98 -2.62
N GLN A 54 -20.57 -17.69 -2.43
CA GLN A 54 -20.54 -18.98 -1.73
C GLN A 54 -20.42 -18.82 -0.20
N SER A 55 -20.02 -17.64 0.29
CA SER A 55 -20.06 -17.33 1.72
C SER A 55 -21.49 -17.39 2.27
N LEU A 56 -21.63 -17.56 3.58
CA LEU A 56 -22.95 -17.62 4.23
C LEU A 56 -23.83 -16.41 3.92
N PHE A 57 -23.24 -15.22 3.80
CA PHE A 57 -23.99 -13.98 3.60
C PHE A 57 -24.06 -13.54 2.13
N GLY A 58 -23.13 -13.99 1.28
CA GLY A 58 -23.06 -13.56 -0.12
C GLY A 58 -22.77 -12.06 -0.30
N GLU A 59 -22.33 -11.38 0.76
CA GLU A 59 -22.02 -9.95 0.76
C GLU A 59 -20.54 -9.71 0.45
N PRO A 60 -20.17 -8.60 -0.22
CA PRO A 60 -18.78 -8.32 -0.51
C PRO A 60 -17.92 -8.17 0.75
N PRO A 61 -16.62 -8.46 0.65
CA PRO A 61 -15.72 -8.40 1.79
C PRO A 61 -15.60 -6.98 2.34
N GLN A 62 -15.39 -6.89 3.65
CA GLN A 62 -14.93 -5.66 4.27
C GLN A 62 -13.42 -5.57 4.10
N PHE A 63 -12.89 -4.37 3.85
CA PHE A 63 -11.45 -4.17 3.73
C PHE A 63 -11.03 -2.74 4.07
N ALA A 64 -9.75 -2.59 4.37
CA ALA A 64 -9.10 -1.31 4.54
C ALA A 64 -7.74 -1.28 3.85
N ILE A 65 -7.33 -0.09 3.45
CA ILE A 65 -6.04 0.22 2.85
C ILE A 65 -5.42 1.32 3.69
N TRP A 66 -4.18 1.12 4.13
CA TRP A 66 -3.40 2.16 4.78
C TRP A 66 -1.95 2.14 4.32
N LEU A 67 -1.30 3.27 4.49
CA LEU A 67 0.10 3.47 4.15
C LEU A 67 0.90 3.62 5.42
N GLU A 68 2.12 3.08 5.40
CA GLU A 68 3.12 3.28 6.45
C GLU A 68 4.33 3.97 5.82
N ASP A 69 4.69 5.13 6.37
CA ASP A 69 5.91 5.83 5.98
C ASP A 69 7.14 4.98 6.33
N ALA A 70 7.99 4.68 5.35
CA ALA A 70 9.09 3.74 5.56
C ALA A 70 10.18 4.26 6.51
N ALA A 71 10.23 5.56 6.81
CA ALA A 71 11.23 6.16 7.69
C ALA A 71 10.68 6.42 9.11
N SER A 72 9.46 6.95 9.20
CA SER A 72 8.83 7.35 10.46
C SER A 72 7.87 6.32 11.04
N HIS A 73 7.51 5.29 10.26
CA HIS A 73 6.47 4.31 10.59
C HIS A 73 5.09 4.91 10.87
N ARG A 74 4.86 6.16 10.44
CA ARG A 74 3.56 6.80 10.57
C ARG A 74 2.56 6.07 9.70
N LEU A 75 1.45 5.67 10.30
CA LEU A 75 0.33 5.02 9.64
C LEU A 75 -0.67 6.07 9.16
N GLN A 76 -1.21 5.88 7.95
CA GLN A 76 -2.24 6.73 7.38
C GLN A 76 -3.27 5.88 6.63
N THR A 77 -4.52 5.85 7.09
CA THR A 77 -5.62 5.21 6.36
C THR A 77 -5.88 5.95 5.04
N VAL A 78 -6.03 5.16 3.97
CA VAL A 78 -6.36 5.64 2.62
C VAL A 78 -7.81 5.33 2.30
N PHE A 79 -8.24 4.12 2.64
CA PHE A 79 -9.59 3.65 2.37
C PHE A 79 -10.04 2.69 3.46
N VAL A 80 -11.32 2.73 3.81
CA VAL A 80 -12.01 1.68 4.57
C VAL A 80 -13.45 1.54 4.07
N THR A 81 -13.94 0.30 4.02
CA THR A 81 -15.34 0.06 3.67
C THR A 81 -16.29 0.65 4.71
N TYR A 82 -17.41 1.20 4.23
CA TYR A 82 -18.36 1.97 5.01
C TYR A 82 -18.80 1.29 6.31
N ARG A 83 -19.17 0.00 6.31
CA ARG A 83 -19.61 -0.68 7.55
C ARG A 83 -18.51 -0.72 8.61
N SER A 84 -17.25 -0.92 8.20
CA SER A 84 -16.11 -0.90 9.13
C SER A 84 -15.76 0.53 9.58
N GLY A 85 -15.88 1.51 8.68
CA GLY A 85 -15.61 2.92 8.96
C GLY A 85 -16.65 3.58 9.87
N TYR A 86 -17.93 3.27 9.68
CA TYR A 86 -19.04 3.80 10.50
C TYR A 86 -19.43 2.90 11.67
N GLY A 87 -18.86 1.71 11.77
CA GLY A 87 -19.28 0.71 12.74
C GLY A 87 -20.73 0.25 12.55
N GLU A 88 -21.24 0.28 11.33
CA GLU A 88 -22.63 -0.07 11.02
C GLU A 88 -22.77 -1.58 10.74
N TRP A 89 -23.12 -2.34 11.77
CA TRP A 89 -23.21 -3.80 11.72
C TRP A 89 -24.65 -4.31 11.83
N VAL A 90 -25.01 -5.26 10.97
CA VAL A 90 -26.34 -5.89 11.01
C VAL A 90 -26.42 -6.81 12.24
N GLY A 91 -27.31 -6.48 13.17
CA GLY A 91 -27.60 -7.30 14.36
C GLY A 91 -26.48 -7.34 15.40
N LYS A 92 -25.47 -6.47 15.32
CA LYS A 92 -24.34 -6.39 16.25
C LYS A 92 -24.04 -4.93 16.57
N VAL A 93 -23.50 -4.68 17.77
CA VAL A 93 -23.03 -3.34 18.15
C VAL A 93 -21.63 -3.08 17.59
N LYS A 94 -20.76 -4.10 17.59
CA LYS A 94 -19.37 -4.04 17.11
C LYS A 94 -18.98 -5.36 16.44
N CYS A 95 -18.10 -5.28 15.45
CA CYS A 95 -17.48 -6.46 14.81
C CYS A 95 -15.94 -6.31 14.77
N PRO A 96 -15.24 -6.40 15.91
CA PRO A 96 -13.78 -6.27 15.99
C PRO A 96 -13.02 -7.30 15.13
N ALA A 97 -13.65 -8.44 14.83
CA ALA A 97 -13.07 -9.48 14.00
C ALA A 97 -13.15 -9.20 12.48
N ALA A 98 -13.83 -8.12 12.05
CA ALA A 98 -13.94 -7.77 10.64
C ALA A 98 -12.60 -7.29 10.05
N LEU A 99 -11.96 -6.30 10.67
CA LEU A 99 -10.65 -5.78 10.27
C LEU A 99 -9.77 -5.53 11.50
N PRO A 100 -9.37 -6.59 12.23
CA PRO A 100 -8.68 -6.46 13.51
C PRO A 100 -7.48 -5.50 13.45
N ARG A 101 -6.66 -5.60 12.40
CA ARG A 101 -5.42 -4.81 12.33
C ARG A 101 -5.73 -3.35 12.05
N TRP A 102 -6.61 -3.06 11.11
CA TRP A 102 -6.99 -1.71 10.76
C TRP A 102 -7.66 -0.99 11.92
N PHE A 103 -8.44 -1.67 12.76
CA PHE A 103 -8.97 -1.04 13.98
C PHE A 103 -7.87 -0.53 14.92
N GLU A 104 -6.72 -1.22 15.01
CA GLU A 104 -5.56 -0.70 15.76
C GLU A 104 -4.89 0.48 15.05
N VAL A 105 -4.89 0.49 13.71
CA VAL A 105 -4.44 1.63 12.91
C VAL A 105 -5.32 2.85 13.18
N PHE A 106 -6.64 2.70 13.08
CA PHE A 106 -7.63 3.74 13.38
C PHE A 106 -7.45 4.33 14.78
N LYS A 107 -7.31 3.49 15.81
CA LYS A 107 -7.05 3.94 17.19
C LYS A 107 -5.76 4.73 17.29
N SER A 108 -4.69 4.29 16.61
CA SER A 108 -3.41 4.99 16.59
C SER A 108 -3.49 6.35 15.88
N GLU A 109 -4.26 6.46 14.81
CA GLU A 109 -4.40 7.71 14.05
C GLU A 109 -5.26 8.75 14.77
N THR A 110 -6.34 8.30 15.42
CA THR A 110 -7.32 9.17 16.05
C THR A 110 -7.04 9.43 17.54
N GLY A 111 -6.19 8.61 18.16
CA GLY A 111 -6.03 8.55 19.61
C GLY A 111 -7.25 7.95 20.34
N SER A 112 -8.22 7.40 19.60
CA SER A 112 -9.39 6.74 20.17
C SER A 112 -8.99 5.44 20.87
N LYS A 113 -9.73 5.09 21.92
CA LYS A 113 -9.65 3.76 22.57
C LYS A 113 -10.71 2.79 22.05
N GLU A 114 -11.71 3.32 21.35
CA GLU A 114 -12.86 2.58 20.87
C GLU A 114 -12.73 2.28 19.37
N LEU A 115 -13.52 1.31 18.90
CA LEU A 115 -13.71 1.08 17.47
C LEU A 115 -14.58 2.21 16.89
N PRO A 116 -14.54 2.44 15.56
CA PRO A 116 -15.50 3.32 14.93
C PRO A 116 -16.93 2.89 15.21
N ASP A 117 -17.81 3.87 15.40
CA ASP A 117 -19.24 3.72 15.55
C ASP A 117 -19.97 4.96 14.97
N PHE A 118 -21.29 5.00 15.09
CA PHE A 118 -22.08 6.07 14.50
C PHE A 118 -21.78 7.46 15.11
N ASP A 119 -21.41 7.51 16.40
CA ASP A 119 -21.11 8.75 17.11
C ASP A 119 -19.67 9.21 16.86
N SER A 120 -18.76 8.26 16.59
CA SER A 120 -17.36 8.48 16.29
C SER A 120 -16.88 7.63 15.11
N PRO A 121 -17.34 7.92 13.88
CA PRO A 121 -16.97 7.16 12.69
C PRO A 121 -15.53 7.51 12.25
N ALA A 122 -14.95 6.66 11.43
CA ALA A 122 -13.81 7.03 10.60
C ALA A 122 -14.19 8.18 9.66
N SER A 123 -13.20 8.99 9.27
CA SER A 123 -13.44 10.15 8.41
C SER A 123 -14.08 9.74 7.08
N ASP A 124 -15.06 10.52 6.62
CA ASP A 124 -15.65 10.38 5.28
C ASP A 124 -14.62 10.50 4.16
N ALA A 125 -13.49 11.18 4.41
CA ALA A 125 -12.43 11.32 3.42
C ALA A 125 -11.74 9.98 3.07
N VAL A 126 -11.81 9.00 3.97
CA VAL A 126 -11.23 7.66 3.78
C VAL A 126 -12.29 6.56 3.77
N THR A 127 -13.54 6.89 4.08
CA THR A 127 -14.62 5.90 4.16
C THR A 127 -15.40 5.86 2.87
N GLY A 128 -15.58 4.68 2.28
CA GLY A 128 -16.25 4.53 0.99
C GLY A 128 -17.22 3.36 0.93
N ALA A 129 -18.09 3.38 -0.08
CA ALA A 129 -19.03 2.29 -0.34
C ALA A 129 -18.29 0.95 -0.51
N THR A 130 -18.86 -0.12 0.01
CA THR A 130 -18.31 -1.46 -0.20
C THR A 130 -18.50 -1.83 -1.68
N PRO A 131 -17.43 -2.10 -2.45
CA PRO A 131 -17.54 -2.42 -3.87
C PRO A 131 -18.33 -3.72 -4.10
N VAL A 132 -19.38 -3.64 -4.92
CA VAL A 132 -20.25 -4.78 -5.31
C VAL A 132 -19.95 -5.31 -6.72
N VAL A 133 -18.86 -4.85 -7.32
CA VAL A 133 -18.44 -5.15 -8.70
C VAL A 133 -17.12 -5.94 -8.69
N GLU A 134 -16.83 -6.69 -9.75
CA GLU A 134 -15.62 -7.53 -9.82
C GLU A 134 -14.33 -6.70 -9.78
N GLU A 135 -14.27 -5.54 -10.42
CA GLU A 135 -13.10 -4.67 -10.46
C GLU A 135 -13.44 -3.28 -9.92
N PHE A 136 -12.57 -2.75 -9.06
CA PHE A 136 -12.69 -1.39 -8.54
C PHE A 136 -11.33 -0.76 -8.28
N LYS A 137 -11.34 0.57 -8.16
CA LYS A 137 -10.14 1.38 -7.96
C LYS A 137 -10.32 2.36 -6.80
N THR A 138 -9.24 2.63 -6.08
CA THR A 138 -9.14 3.78 -5.17
C THR A 138 -7.80 4.49 -5.38
N THR A 139 -7.78 5.80 -5.20
CA THR A 139 -6.62 6.62 -5.52
C THR A 139 -6.35 7.62 -4.40
N VAL A 140 -5.08 7.91 -4.15
CA VAL A 140 -4.66 8.89 -3.14
C VAL A 140 -3.43 9.69 -3.58
N GLU A 141 -3.41 10.98 -3.26
CA GLU A 141 -2.29 11.87 -3.58
C GLU A 141 -1.16 11.75 -2.54
N PHE A 142 0.08 11.64 -3.02
CA PHE A 142 1.27 11.56 -2.17
C PHE A 142 2.42 12.44 -2.65
N PRO A 143 3.32 12.88 -1.76
CA PRO A 143 4.54 13.57 -2.14
C PRO A 143 5.41 12.70 -3.06
N PHE A 144 5.87 13.29 -4.16
CA PHE A 144 6.79 12.66 -5.09
C PHE A 144 8.04 12.13 -4.39
N GLY A 145 8.46 10.92 -4.77
CA GLY A 145 9.67 10.26 -4.28
C GLY A 145 9.56 9.66 -2.86
N GLY A 146 8.43 9.82 -2.17
CA GLY A 146 8.19 9.18 -0.88
C GLY A 146 8.25 7.65 -0.97
N LYS A 147 8.73 6.99 0.08
CA LYS A 147 8.80 5.52 0.18
C LYS A 147 7.78 5.02 1.20
N TRP A 148 6.92 4.12 0.76
CA TRP A 148 5.75 3.69 1.53
C TRP A 148 5.67 2.17 1.57
N ILE A 149 5.17 1.66 2.68
CA ILE A 149 4.65 0.29 2.77
C ILE A 149 3.14 0.40 2.65
N CYS A 150 2.59 -0.20 1.60
CA CYS A 150 1.16 -0.27 1.36
C CYS A 150 0.60 -1.53 2.00
N TRP A 151 -0.43 -1.37 2.81
CA TRP A 151 -1.09 -2.45 3.52
C TRP A 151 -2.55 -2.53 3.10
N ILE A 152 -3.03 -3.74 2.87
CA ILE A 152 -4.43 -4.02 2.57
C ILE A 152 -4.88 -5.15 3.50
N GLU A 153 -5.90 -4.92 4.31
CA GLU A 153 -6.53 -5.96 5.13
C GLU A 153 -7.93 -6.24 4.60
N MET A 154 -8.29 -7.51 4.41
CA MET A 154 -9.57 -7.93 3.84
C MET A 154 -10.14 -9.10 4.62
N ASN A 155 -11.44 -9.06 4.91
CA ASN A 155 -12.20 -10.18 5.45
C ASN A 155 -13.53 -10.38 4.71
N LEU A 156 -13.81 -11.62 4.33
CA LEU A 156 -15.11 -12.04 3.83
C LEU A 156 -15.89 -12.69 4.97
N SER A 157 -16.87 -11.98 5.51
CA SER A 157 -17.72 -12.50 6.58
C SER A 157 -18.51 -13.73 6.10
N GLY A 158 -18.64 -14.73 6.96
CA GLY A 158 -19.36 -15.96 6.66
C GLY A 158 -18.61 -16.93 5.75
N ASP A 159 -17.33 -16.70 5.47
CA ASP A 159 -16.47 -17.58 4.68
C ASP A 159 -15.98 -18.79 5.51
N PHE A 160 -16.92 -19.66 5.89
CA PHE A 160 -16.65 -20.82 6.73
C PHE A 160 -16.11 -22.02 5.94
N ASN A 161 -15.29 -22.82 6.61
CA ASN A 161 -14.81 -24.10 6.10
C ASN A 161 -14.62 -25.11 7.25
N GLU A 162 -13.92 -26.23 7.00
CA GLU A 162 -13.69 -27.26 8.01
C GLU A 162 -12.89 -26.77 9.23
N ALA A 163 -11.90 -25.89 9.01
CA ALA A 163 -11.05 -25.33 10.04
C ALA A 163 -11.69 -24.12 10.74
N TYR A 164 -12.50 -23.35 10.00
CA TYR A 164 -13.20 -22.16 10.48
C TYR A 164 -14.70 -22.38 10.42
N ARG A 165 -15.25 -22.97 11.49
CA ARG A 165 -16.67 -23.31 11.59
C ARG A 165 -17.44 -22.20 12.32
N ALA A 166 -18.66 -21.93 11.87
CA ALA A 166 -19.59 -21.06 12.60
C ALA A 166 -19.89 -21.62 14.01
N HIS A 167 -20.01 -22.95 14.11
CA HIS A 167 -20.26 -23.67 15.35
C HIS A 167 -19.33 -24.89 15.44
N ASP A 168 -18.54 -24.95 16.50
CA ASP A 168 -17.75 -26.13 16.89
C ASP A 168 -18.40 -26.71 18.16
N ILE A 169 -19.23 -27.74 17.96
CA ILE A 169 -20.00 -28.39 19.03
C ILE A 169 -19.07 -29.09 20.03
N GLU A 170 -17.99 -29.72 19.52
CA GLU A 170 -17.05 -30.49 20.34
C GLU A 170 -16.26 -29.58 21.27
N ARG A 171 -15.76 -28.46 20.75
CA ARG A 171 -15.04 -27.45 21.55
C ARG A 171 -15.96 -26.45 22.23
N ARG A 172 -17.29 -26.55 22.01
CA ARG A 172 -18.32 -25.61 22.49
C ARG A 172 -17.97 -24.15 22.15
N LYS A 173 -17.49 -23.92 20.94
CA LYS A 173 -17.14 -22.59 20.43
C LYS A 173 -18.11 -22.16 19.35
N VAL A 174 -18.41 -20.88 19.32
CA VAL A 174 -19.22 -20.23 18.28
C VAL A 174 -18.43 -19.03 17.78
N ASP A 175 -18.41 -18.85 16.47
CA ASP A 175 -17.97 -17.60 15.88
C ASP A 175 -19.06 -16.55 16.09
N VAL A 176 -18.94 -15.78 17.18
CA VAL A 176 -19.91 -14.74 17.55
C VAL A 176 -19.97 -13.59 16.55
N TYR A 177 -18.91 -13.40 15.76
CA TYR A 177 -18.82 -12.34 14.75
C TYR A 177 -19.19 -12.83 13.37
N PHE A 178 -19.30 -14.15 13.17
CA PHE A 178 -19.50 -14.78 11.88
C PHE A 178 -18.47 -14.28 10.84
N SER A 179 -17.24 -14.06 11.27
CA SER A 179 -16.13 -13.66 10.40
C SER A 179 -15.71 -14.77 9.45
N GLY A 180 -15.89 -16.03 9.85
CA GLY A 180 -15.42 -17.19 9.07
C GLY A 180 -13.90 -17.31 9.14
N GLN A 181 -13.27 -17.45 7.98
CA GLN A 181 -11.82 -17.39 7.84
C GLN A 181 -11.25 -16.04 8.33
N PRO A 182 -9.99 -16.00 8.79
CA PRO A 182 -9.38 -14.79 9.33
C PRO A 182 -9.23 -13.70 8.27
N ALA A 183 -9.12 -12.46 8.72
CA ALA A 183 -8.76 -11.35 7.85
C ALA A 183 -7.34 -11.57 7.29
N LEU A 184 -7.17 -11.38 5.98
CA LEU A 184 -5.88 -11.51 5.30
C LEU A 184 -5.27 -10.13 5.08
N VAL A 185 -3.96 -10.04 5.32
CA VAL A 185 -3.17 -8.82 5.17
C VAL A 185 -2.20 -8.99 4.02
N TYR A 186 -2.30 -8.09 3.04
CA TYR A 186 -1.39 -7.97 1.91
C TYR A 186 -0.44 -6.78 2.12
N ARG A 187 0.78 -6.89 1.61
CA ARG A 187 1.82 -5.88 1.78
C ARG A 187 2.60 -5.63 0.49
N GLY A 188 2.66 -4.38 0.06
CA GLY A 188 3.51 -3.90 -1.04
C GLY A 188 4.47 -2.81 -0.57
N ARG A 189 5.62 -2.64 -1.23
CA ARG A 189 6.51 -1.49 -1.01
C ARG A 189 6.52 -0.66 -2.27
N VAL A 190 6.23 0.64 -2.14
CA VAL A 190 6.08 1.56 -3.26
C VAL A 190 7.02 2.74 -3.07
N THR A 191 7.72 3.12 -4.14
CA THR A 191 8.30 4.46 -4.24
C THR A 191 7.35 5.32 -5.08
N ALA A 192 6.99 6.50 -4.58
CA ALA A 192 6.05 7.43 -5.20
C ALA A 192 6.66 8.13 -6.43
N LEU A 193 7.06 7.35 -7.44
CA LEU A 193 7.60 7.78 -8.71
C LEU A 193 6.67 7.31 -9.83
N PRO A 194 6.26 8.19 -10.77
CA PRO A 194 5.39 7.82 -11.87
C PRO A 194 5.93 6.61 -12.65
N GLY A 195 5.04 5.68 -13.00
CA GLY A 195 5.37 4.43 -13.67
C GLY A 195 5.73 3.27 -12.74
N GLU A 196 5.90 3.51 -11.43
CA GLU A 196 6.07 2.44 -10.45
C GLU A 196 4.84 1.52 -10.44
N LYS A 197 5.07 0.20 -10.46
CA LYS A 197 4.02 -0.82 -10.39
C LYS A 197 4.40 -1.90 -9.40
N VAL A 198 3.49 -2.22 -8.49
CA VAL A 198 3.72 -3.17 -7.40
C VAL A 198 2.51 -4.09 -7.27
N ARG A 199 2.78 -5.38 -7.07
CA ARG A 199 1.77 -6.37 -6.68
C ARG A 199 2.00 -6.73 -5.21
N PRO A 200 1.14 -6.30 -4.28
CA PRO A 200 1.25 -6.68 -2.88
C PRO A 200 1.23 -8.20 -2.70
N GLU A 201 2.11 -8.69 -1.83
CA GLU A 201 2.17 -10.10 -1.47
C GLU A 201 1.27 -10.37 -0.27
N LEU A 202 0.68 -11.56 -0.20
CA LEU A 202 0.00 -12.04 1.00
C LEU A 202 1.02 -12.15 2.14
N TYR A 203 0.92 -11.25 3.11
CA TYR A 203 1.90 -11.10 4.19
C TYR A 203 1.57 -11.95 5.42
N GLY A 204 0.28 -12.07 5.73
CA GLY A 204 -0.17 -12.78 6.92
C GLY A 204 -1.68 -12.73 7.09
N GLU A 205 -2.13 -13.25 8.22
CA GLU A 205 -3.51 -13.13 8.70
C GLU A 205 -3.54 -12.29 9.97
N SER A 206 -4.55 -11.43 10.10
CA SER A 206 -4.83 -10.67 11.31
C SER A 206 -5.95 -11.34 12.09
N VAL A 207 -5.66 -11.64 13.35
CA VAL A 207 -6.59 -12.36 14.23
C VAL A 207 -6.80 -11.56 15.50
N LEU A 208 -8.07 -11.47 15.91
CA LEU A 208 -8.44 -10.95 17.21
C LEU A 208 -8.09 -11.99 18.30
N GLY A 209 -7.14 -11.65 19.15
CA GLY A 209 -6.73 -12.45 20.30
C GLY A 209 -7.79 -12.48 21.40
N SER A 210 -7.75 -13.52 22.23
CA SER A 210 -8.66 -13.68 23.37
C SER A 210 -8.48 -12.63 24.46
N ASP A 211 -7.32 -11.97 24.52
CA ASP A 211 -7.01 -10.85 25.41
C ASP A 211 -7.42 -9.49 24.80
N GLY A 212 -8.03 -9.48 23.61
CA GLY A 212 -8.37 -8.28 22.87
C GLY A 212 -7.20 -7.68 22.07
N GLY A 213 -6.00 -8.29 22.13
CA GLY A 213 -4.87 -7.88 21.31
C GLY A 213 -5.00 -8.37 19.87
N VAL A 214 -4.38 -7.65 18.93
CA VAL A 214 -4.37 -8.04 17.51
C VAL A 214 -2.96 -8.43 17.10
N LYS A 215 -2.84 -9.55 16.39
CA LYS A 215 -1.56 -10.02 15.84
C LYS A 215 -1.71 -10.27 14.35
N ILE A 216 -0.71 -9.84 13.59
CA ILE A 216 -0.47 -10.36 12.25
C ILE A 216 0.45 -11.57 12.40
N GLN A 217 0.02 -12.72 11.92
CA GLN A 217 0.76 -13.98 12.00
C GLN A 217 0.83 -14.63 10.61
N PRO A 218 1.69 -15.64 10.41
CA PRO A 218 1.70 -16.41 9.17
C PRO A 218 0.31 -16.98 8.88
N VAL A 219 -0.05 -17.01 7.59
CA VAL A 219 -1.35 -17.53 7.17
C VAL A 219 -1.47 -19.00 7.52
N SER A 220 -2.53 -19.34 8.24
CA SER A 220 -2.78 -20.70 8.71
C SER A 220 -3.08 -21.66 7.55
N GLU A 221 -2.69 -22.94 7.70
CA GLU A 221 -2.90 -23.97 6.69
C GLU A 221 -4.38 -24.20 6.35
N GLY A 222 -5.27 -24.00 7.33
CA GLY A 222 -6.72 -24.16 7.14
C GLY A 222 -7.39 -23.05 6.33
N VAL A 223 -6.68 -21.97 5.98
CA VAL A 223 -7.23 -20.89 5.14
C VAL A 223 -7.31 -21.38 3.69
N THR A 224 -8.51 -21.36 3.13
CA THR A 224 -8.85 -21.80 1.78
C THR A 224 -9.29 -20.59 0.93
N THR A 225 -10.59 -20.38 0.79
CA THR A 225 -11.25 -19.44 -0.13
C THR A 225 -10.87 -17.98 0.12
N ALA A 226 -10.56 -17.61 1.37
CA ALA A 226 -10.17 -16.24 1.72
C ALA A 226 -8.95 -15.73 0.91
N LYS A 227 -8.01 -16.62 0.55
CA LYS A 227 -6.81 -16.29 -0.24
C LYS A 227 -7.13 -15.86 -1.67
N ASP A 228 -8.28 -16.29 -2.19
CA ASP A 228 -8.66 -16.12 -3.58
C ASP A 228 -9.77 -15.08 -3.76
N ILE A 229 -10.28 -14.49 -2.67
CA ILE A 229 -11.33 -13.45 -2.72
C ILE A 229 -10.83 -12.21 -3.46
N PHE A 230 -9.62 -11.74 -3.15
CA PHE A 230 -8.95 -10.72 -3.96
C PHE A 230 -8.02 -11.42 -4.95
N LYS A 231 -8.54 -11.69 -6.15
CA LYS A 231 -7.81 -12.37 -7.25
C LYS A 231 -6.52 -11.65 -7.59
N THR A 232 -6.59 -10.32 -7.70
CA THR A 232 -5.41 -9.49 -7.95
C THR A 232 -5.52 -8.17 -7.21
N ILE A 233 -4.37 -7.72 -6.70
CA ILE A 233 -4.17 -6.37 -6.19
C ILE A 233 -2.99 -5.80 -6.97
N GLU A 234 -3.20 -4.68 -7.64
CA GLU A 234 -2.13 -3.94 -8.30
C GLU A 234 -2.10 -2.51 -7.79
N ILE A 235 -0.91 -2.03 -7.48
CA ILE A 235 -0.66 -0.65 -7.09
C ILE A 235 0.13 0.00 -8.22
N ARG A 236 -0.35 1.15 -8.70
CA ARG A 236 0.32 1.97 -9.71
C ARG A 236 0.57 3.35 -9.15
N VAL A 237 1.69 3.94 -9.54
CA VAL A 237 1.96 5.35 -9.31
C VAL A 237 1.87 6.08 -10.63
N ASP A 238 0.96 7.02 -10.71
CA ASP A 238 0.67 7.80 -11.90
C ASP A 238 0.98 9.28 -11.68
N GLU A 239 1.18 10.01 -12.78
CA GLU A 239 1.17 11.47 -12.75
C GLU A 239 -0.23 11.96 -12.33
N ARG A 240 -0.29 13.13 -11.70
CA ARG A 240 -1.56 13.76 -11.34
C ARG A 240 -2.27 14.36 -12.55
#